data_AF-A0A0A2EYL5-F1
#
_entry.id   AF-A0A0A2EYL5-F1
#
_cell.length_a   1.000
_cell.length_b   1.000
_cell.length_c   1.000
_cell.angle_alpha   90.00
_cell.angle_beta   90.00
_cell.angle_gamma   90.00
#
_symmetry.space_group_name_H-M   'P 1'
#
loop_
_entity.id
_entity.type
_entity.pdbx_description
1 polymer ?
#
loop_
_entity_poly.entity_id
_entity_poly.type
_entity_poly.pdbx_seq_one_letter_code
_entity_poly.pdbx_strand_id
1 'polypeptide(L)'
;MIKINIPKEELNAIAEEYAEILLSGWNKINSDQSLRDKVKSLLLCPADKLEEEYETLKSHIPPSLLISKDEYQYRINKKEYIINEEKVTGLAYWLVQKLNIQVCPYCNHNYIFIRDPRGRSGRPDLDHFYPKGENSQKDESTSKTYPYLALSFYNLIPSCKTCNHLKLDQQIDHSPYIQGFERVPIFRMEKLIEYLMGEPDLEINLKAEALGKNMEVFKLKELYAQHTAEAEELIFKARAYQEDYYESLIESFGGMGLDEGEMHRMIFGNYPDPEDFSKRPLAKFTYDLLQQLGVKPPKQSTLTAL
;
A
#
# COMPACT_ATOMS: atom_id res chain seq x y z
N MET A 1 -3.53 -0.54 7.75
CA MET A 1 -3.40 -0.87 6.31
C MET A 1 -4.36 -0.03 5.51
N ILE A 2 -3.93 0.39 4.33
CA ILE A 2 -4.75 1.06 3.32
C ILE A 2 -4.72 0.28 2.00
N LYS A 3 -5.79 0.39 1.22
CA LYS A 3 -5.96 -0.14 -0.12
C LYS A 3 -5.10 0.67 -1.08
N ILE A 4 -4.55 -0.01 -2.07
CA ILE A 4 -3.94 0.64 -3.23
C ILE A 4 -5.06 1.26 -4.04
N ASN A 5 -5.14 2.59 -3.98
CA ASN A 5 -6.20 3.34 -4.60
C ASN A 5 -5.79 3.84 -6.00
N ILE A 6 -5.84 2.92 -6.97
CA ILE A 6 -5.64 3.20 -8.38
C ILE A 6 -6.92 2.77 -9.11
N PRO A 7 -7.49 3.58 -10.02
CA PRO A 7 -8.63 3.18 -10.82
C PRO A 7 -8.41 1.81 -11.46
N LYS A 8 -9.43 0.94 -11.42
CA LYS A 8 -9.30 -0.46 -11.85
C LYS A 8 -8.81 -0.60 -13.29
N GLU A 9 -9.27 0.26 -14.19
CA GLU A 9 -8.85 0.26 -15.60
C GLU A 9 -7.37 0.61 -15.75
N GLU A 10 -6.90 1.63 -15.02
CA GLU A 10 -5.50 2.03 -14.98
C GLU A 10 -4.62 0.93 -14.38
N LEU A 11 -5.04 0.35 -13.26
CA LEU A 11 -4.29 -0.74 -12.61
C LEU A 11 -4.17 -1.97 -13.53
N ASN A 12 -5.25 -2.33 -14.24
CA ASN A 12 -5.24 -3.40 -15.22
C ASN A 12 -4.33 -3.09 -16.41
N ALA A 13 -4.32 -1.86 -16.90
CA ALA A 13 -3.43 -1.45 -17.98
C ALA A 13 -1.95 -1.55 -17.57
N ILE A 14 -1.61 -1.14 -16.34
CA ILE A 14 -0.26 -1.31 -15.78
C ILE A 14 0.08 -2.80 -15.67
N ALA A 15 -0.84 -3.64 -15.18
CA ALA A 15 -0.61 -5.08 -15.07
C ALA A 15 -0.35 -5.75 -16.44
N GLU A 16 -1.11 -5.38 -17.48
CA GLU A 16 -0.89 -5.85 -18.85
C GLU A 16 0.48 -5.42 -19.39
N GLU A 17 0.85 -4.14 -19.24
CA GLU A 17 2.17 -3.64 -19.66
C GLU A 17 3.29 -4.41 -18.93
N TYR A 18 3.15 -4.65 -17.62
CA TYR A 18 4.08 -5.44 -16.82
C TYR A 18 4.25 -6.87 -17.35
N ALA A 19 3.14 -7.55 -17.66
CA ALA A 19 3.16 -8.91 -18.18
C ALA A 19 3.82 -8.97 -19.57
N GLU A 20 3.52 -8.01 -20.46
CA GLU A 20 4.15 -7.94 -21.78
C GLU A 20 5.65 -7.65 -21.68
N ILE A 21 6.10 -6.80 -20.75
CA ILE A 21 7.54 -6.59 -20.51
C ILE A 21 8.20 -7.91 -20.14
N LEU A 22 7.65 -8.65 -19.17
CA LEU A 22 8.20 -9.95 -18.74
C LEU A 22 8.25 -10.99 -19.86
N LEU A 23 7.25 -10.98 -20.75
CA LEU A 23 7.08 -11.95 -21.83
C LEU A 23 7.69 -11.52 -23.17
N SER A 24 8.22 -10.29 -23.29
CA SER A 24 8.81 -9.72 -24.51
C SER A 24 9.91 -10.59 -25.15
N GLY A 25 10.61 -11.40 -24.35
CA GLY A 25 11.66 -12.31 -24.81
C GLY A 25 11.22 -13.78 -24.97
N TRP A 26 9.95 -14.11 -24.77
CA TRP A 26 9.47 -15.51 -24.66
C TRP A 26 9.86 -16.35 -25.88
N ASN A 27 9.51 -15.90 -27.08
CA ASN A 27 9.74 -16.64 -28.33
C ASN A 27 11.22 -16.89 -28.65
N LYS A 28 12.14 -16.20 -27.97
CA LYS A 28 13.59 -16.43 -28.10
C LYS A 28 14.08 -17.62 -27.27
N ILE A 29 13.33 -18.02 -26.25
CA ILE A 29 13.72 -19.04 -25.27
C ILE A 29 12.74 -20.20 -25.19
N ASN A 30 11.50 -20.03 -25.64
CA ASN A 30 10.45 -21.04 -25.61
C ASN A 30 9.44 -20.79 -26.74
N SER A 31 9.09 -21.82 -27.51
CA SER A 31 8.11 -21.75 -28.61
C SER A 31 6.70 -22.20 -28.21
N ASP A 32 6.50 -22.68 -26.98
CA ASP A 32 5.20 -23.13 -26.49
C ASP A 32 4.31 -21.93 -26.13
N GLN A 33 3.38 -21.62 -27.04
CA GLN A 33 2.42 -20.53 -26.86
C GLN A 33 1.36 -20.86 -25.79
N SER A 34 0.96 -22.13 -25.68
CA SER A 34 0.00 -22.56 -24.65
C SER A 34 0.58 -22.33 -23.24
N LEU A 35 1.87 -22.62 -23.07
CA LEU A 35 2.58 -22.35 -21.84
C LEU A 35 2.78 -20.84 -21.60
N ARG A 36 3.06 -20.06 -22.65
CA ARG A 36 3.13 -18.58 -22.56
C ARG A 36 1.83 -18.02 -22.00
N ASP A 37 0.69 -18.48 -22.51
CA ASP A 37 -0.63 -17.99 -22.11
C ASP A 37 -0.96 -18.35 -20.66
N LYS A 38 -0.57 -19.55 -20.19
CA LYS A 38 -0.68 -19.93 -18.77
C LYS A 38 0.18 -19.05 -17.86
N VAL A 39 1.42 -18.78 -18.26
CA VAL A 39 2.30 -17.86 -17.50
C VAL A 39 1.72 -16.46 -17.49
N LYS A 40 1.20 -15.96 -18.63
CA LYS A 40 0.54 -14.66 -18.71
C LYS A 40 -0.68 -14.59 -17.77
N SER A 41 -1.52 -15.63 -17.76
CA SER A 41 -2.67 -15.74 -16.84
C SER A 41 -2.24 -15.61 -15.38
N LEU A 42 -1.18 -16.32 -14.98
CA LEU A 42 -0.65 -16.25 -13.62
C LEU A 42 -0.05 -14.88 -13.27
N LEU A 43 0.58 -14.19 -14.24
CA LEU A 43 1.14 -12.85 -14.04
C LEU A 43 0.05 -11.80 -13.79
N LEU A 44 -1.09 -11.95 -14.47
CA LEU A 44 -2.22 -11.01 -14.45
C LEU A 44 -3.32 -11.39 -13.44
N CYS A 45 -3.23 -12.57 -12.84
CA CYS A 45 -4.25 -13.09 -11.95
C CYS A 45 -4.53 -12.09 -10.80
N PRO A 46 -5.79 -11.62 -10.65
CA PRO A 46 -6.18 -10.70 -9.58
C PRO A 46 -5.86 -11.25 -8.19
N ALA A 47 -5.56 -10.35 -7.25
CA ALA A 47 -5.09 -10.70 -5.92
C ALA A 47 -6.01 -11.67 -5.15
N ASP A 48 -7.33 -11.58 -5.34
CA ASP A 48 -8.36 -12.42 -4.71
C ASP A 48 -8.46 -13.83 -5.31
N LYS A 49 -7.81 -14.09 -6.44
CA LYS A 49 -7.83 -15.37 -7.16
C LYS A 49 -6.47 -16.05 -7.27
N LEU A 50 -5.41 -15.41 -6.76
CA LEU A 50 -4.03 -15.88 -6.91
C LEU A 50 -3.81 -17.31 -6.40
N GLU A 51 -4.38 -17.68 -5.25
CA GLU A 51 -4.24 -19.02 -4.71
C GLU A 51 -4.97 -20.07 -5.56
N GLU A 52 -6.20 -19.78 -6.00
CA GLU A 52 -6.98 -20.67 -6.88
C GLU A 52 -6.24 -20.90 -8.22
N GLU A 53 -5.75 -19.82 -8.84
CA GLU A 53 -5.01 -19.88 -10.09
C GLU A 53 -3.69 -20.66 -9.93
N TYR A 54 -2.98 -20.43 -8.82
CA TYR A 54 -1.76 -21.17 -8.50
C TYR A 54 -2.03 -22.66 -8.36
N GLU A 55 -3.04 -23.07 -7.60
CA GLU A 55 -3.41 -24.47 -7.42
C GLU A 55 -3.78 -25.13 -8.74
N THR A 56 -4.47 -24.40 -9.62
CA THR A 56 -4.87 -24.86 -10.95
C THR A 56 -3.66 -25.04 -11.89
N LEU A 57 -2.70 -24.11 -11.86
CA LEU A 57 -1.61 -24.06 -12.84
C LEU A 57 -0.30 -24.71 -12.39
N LYS A 58 -0.07 -24.94 -11.09
CA LYS A 58 1.22 -25.45 -10.56
C LYS A 58 1.65 -26.80 -11.15
N SER A 59 0.71 -27.64 -11.58
CA SER A 59 0.98 -28.93 -12.25
C SER A 59 1.15 -28.81 -13.76
N HIS A 60 0.71 -27.69 -14.35
CA HIS A 60 0.73 -27.41 -15.78
C HIS A 60 1.93 -26.53 -16.21
N ILE A 61 2.58 -25.88 -15.25
CA ILE A 61 3.80 -25.10 -15.45
C ILE A 61 4.99 -25.98 -15.06
N PRO A 62 5.95 -26.23 -15.96
CA PRO A 62 7.07 -27.10 -15.69
C PRO A 62 7.99 -26.50 -14.61
N PRO A 63 8.61 -27.32 -13.74
CA PRO A 63 9.56 -26.86 -12.74
C PRO A 63 10.75 -26.07 -13.29
N SER A 64 11.09 -26.21 -14.57
CA SER A 64 12.13 -25.40 -15.23
C SER A 64 11.79 -23.91 -15.31
N LEU A 65 10.52 -23.54 -15.14
CA LEU A 65 10.07 -22.14 -15.05
C LEU A 65 10.02 -21.63 -13.60
N LEU A 66 10.30 -22.47 -12.60
CA LEU A 66 10.55 -22.00 -11.24
C LEU A 66 11.78 -21.10 -11.25
N ILE A 67 11.61 -19.87 -10.80
CA ILE A 67 12.72 -18.92 -10.73
C ILE A 67 13.40 -19.02 -9.36
N SER A 68 14.71 -19.24 -9.38
CA SER A 68 15.53 -19.12 -8.17
C SER A 68 15.45 -17.70 -7.60
N LYS A 69 15.97 -17.51 -6.38
CA LYS A 69 16.10 -16.17 -5.80
C LYS A 69 16.95 -15.27 -6.69
N ASP A 70 18.09 -15.77 -7.16
CA ASP A 70 18.99 -15.01 -8.03
C ASP A 70 18.35 -14.67 -9.37
N GLU A 71 17.60 -15.60 -9.96
CA GLU A 71 16.88 -15.35 -11.22
C GLU A 71 15.76 -14.31 -11.03
N TYR A 72 15.03 -14.36 -9.91
CA TYR A 72 14.06 -13.31 -9.55
C TYR A 72 14.75 -11.95 -9.42
N GLN A 73 15.83 -11.87 -8.63
CA GLN A 73 16.58 -10.63 -8.43
C GLN A 73 17.17 -10.08 -9.73
N TYR A 74 17.64 -10.97 -10.61
CA TYR A 74 18.10 -10.61 -11.94
C TYR A 74 16.96 -10.04 -12.78
N ARG A 75 15.84 -10.76 -12.92
CA ARG A 75 14.68 -10.34 -13.72
C ARG A 75 14.07 -9.01 -13.26
N ILE A 76 13.99 -8.81 -11.95
CA ILE A 76 13.35 -7.62 -11.38
C ILE A 76 14.25 -6.39 -11.36
N ASN A 77 15.57 -6.56 -11.11
CA ASN A 77 16.45 -5.39 -10.91
C ASN A 77 17.46 -5.15 -12.04
N LYS A 78 17.92 -6.21 -12.73
CA LYS A 78 19.09 -6.14 -13.61
C LYS A 78 18.79 -6.40 -15.08
N LYS A 79 17.81 -7.26 -15.38
CA LYS A 79 17.49 -7.67 -16.74
C LYS A 79 17.02 -6.47 -17.56
N GLU A 80 17.55 -6.37 -18.78
CA GLU A 80 17.06 -5.46 -19.80
C GLU A 80 15.97 -6.17 -20.62
N TYR A 81 14.83 -5.51 -20.74
CA TYR A 81 13.72 -5.91 -21.59
C TYR A 81 13.63 -4.95 -22.76
N ILE A 82 13.18 -5.44 -23.90
CA ILE A 82 12.97 -4.63 -25.10
C ILE A 82 11.49 -4.73 -25.44
N ILE A 83 10.79 -3.60 -25.41
CA ILE A 83 9.38 -3.49 -25.76
C ILE A 83 9.21 -2.31 -26.72
N ASN A 84 8.58 -2.52 -27.87
CA ASN A 84 8.37 -1.49 -28.90
C ASN A 84 9.64 -0.67 -29.22
N GLU A 85 10.77 -1.37 -29.39
CA GLU A 85 12.11 -0.78 -29.66
C GLU A 85 12.71 0.06 -28.51
N GLU A 86 12.00 0.20 -27.39
CA GLU A 86 12.48 0.86 -26.18
C GLU A 86 13.09 -0.14 -25.18
N LYS A 87 14.12 0.31 -24.46
CA LYS A 87 14.77 -0.47 -23.41
C LYS A 87 14.16 -0.18 -22.05
N VAL A 88 13.64 -1.21 -21.40
CA VAL A 88 13.20 -1.15 -20.01
C VAL A 88 14.21 -1.92 -19.15
N THR A 89 14.83 -1.23 -18.20
CA THR A 89 15.75 -1.86 -17.23
C THR A 89 15.25 -1.59 -15.81
N GLY A 90 15.46 -2.55 -14.91
CA GLY A 90 14.97 -2.41 -13.53
C GLY A 90 13.44 -2.42 -13.46
N LEU A 91 12.83 -3.55 -13.83
CA LEU A 91 11.38 -3.74 -13.82
C LEU A 91 10.71 -3.35 -12.49
N ALA A 92 11.37 -3.56 -11.35
CA ALA A 92 10.83 -3.04 -10.08
C ALA A 92 10.73 -1.51 -10.03
N TYR A 93 11.71 -0.77 -10.58
CA TYR A 93 11.64 0.69 -10.66
C TYR A 93 10.47 1.11 -11.53
N TRP A 94 10.37 0.51 -12.71
CA TRP A 94 9.24 0.73 -13.61
C TRP A 94 7.90 0.49 -12.87
N LEU A 95 7.78 -0.62 -12.13
CA LEU A 95 6.55 -0.96 -11.42
C LEU A 95 6.21 0.05 -10.33
N VAL A 96 7.16 0.39 -9.46
CA VAL A 96 6.91 1.35 -8.37
C VAL A 96 6.64 2.76 -8.89
N GLN A 97 7.24 3.15 -10.02
CA GLN A 97 6.97 4.44 -10.69
C GLN A 97 5.54 4.48 -11.24
N LYS A 98 5.10 3.41 -11.92
CA LYS A 98 3.74 3.32 -12.48
C LYS A 98 2.67 3.28 -11.39
N LEU A 99 2.91 2.57 -10.29
CA LEU A 99 1.98 2.52 -9.16
C LEU A 99 1.93 3.86 -8.38
N ASN A 100 3.03 4.61 -8.34
CA ASN A 100 3.14 5.94 -7.71
C ASN A 100 2.59 6.03 -6.27
N ILE A 101 2.74 4.95 -5.49
CA ILE A 101 2.31 4.91 -4.09
C ILE A 101 3.39 5.56 -3.23
N GLN A 102 3.03 6.56 -2.44
CA GLN A 102 3.99 7.35 -1.67
C GLN A 102 4.14 6.89 -0.21
N VAL A 103 3.14 6.20 0.34
CA VAL A 103 3.11 5.71 1.72
C VAL A 103 2.85 4.22 1.73
N CYS A 104 3.60 3.49 2.56
CA CYS A 104 3.49 2.04 2.68
C CYS A 104 2.03 1.63 2.96
N PRO A 105 1.41 0.80 2.10
CA PRO A 105 0.01 0.44 2.24
C PRO A 105 -0.24 -0.45 3.48
N TYR A 106 0.76 -1.22 3.92
CA TYR A 106 0.60 -2.05 5.12
C TYR A 106 0.44 -1.22 6.40
N CYS A 107 1.33 -0.25 6.62
CA CYS A 107 1.37 0.50 7.87
C CYS A 107 0.79 1.90 7.79
N ASN A 108 0.55 2.49 6.61
CA ASN A 108 0.19 3.90 6.44
C ASN A 108 1.03 4.89 7.30
N HIS A 109 2.31 4.57 7.53
CA HIS A 109 3.21 5.32 8.41
C HIS A 109 4.50 5.75 7.69
N ASN A 110 5.11 4.86 6.92
CA ASN A 110 6.40 5.16 6.29
C ASN A 110 6.20 5.62 4.85
N TYR A 111 6.84 6.74 4.48
CA TYR A 111 7.03 7.07 3.07
C TYR A 111 7.84 5.98 2.36
N ILE A 112 7.48 5.73 1.10
CA ILE A 112 8.08 4.74 0.20
C ILE A 112 8.51 5.39 -1.12
N PHE A 113 9.05 6.61 -1.03
CA PHE A 113 9.49 7.38 -2.19
C PHE A 113 10.61 6.71 -2.98
N ILE A 114 10.63 7.01 -4.27
CA ILE A 114 11.77 6.75 -5.14
C ILE A 114 12.74 7.91 -4.98
N ARG A 115 13.92 7.63 -4.44
CA ARG A 115 14.96 8.63 -4.15
C ARG A 115 15.93 8.86 -5.30
N ASP A 116 16.00 7.92 -6.23
CA ASP A 116 16.88 7.99 -7.39
C ASP A 116 16.13 7.47 -8.63
N PRO A 117 15.30 8.33 -9.28
CA PRO A 117 14.44 7.94 -10.40
C PRO A 117 15.22 7.63 -11.69
N ARG A 118 16.44 8.17 -11.82
CA ARG A 118 17.30 8.03 -13.01
C ARG A 118 18.40 6.99 -12.82
N GLY A 119 18.73 6.64 -11.59
CA GLY A 119 19.60 5.53 -11.25
C GLY A 119 18.81 4.29 -10.85
N ARG A 120 19.52 3.31 -10.29
CA ARG A 120 18.99 1.98 -9.95
C ARG A 120 18.96 1.73 -8.45
N SER A 121 18.96 2.80 -7.64
CA SER A 121 18.97 2.74 -6.17
C SER A 121 17.80 3.50 -5.53
N GLY A 122 17.49 3.21 -4.26
CA GLY A 122 16.54 4.02 -3.48
C GLY A 122 15.06 3.95 -3.89
N ARG A 123 14.56 2.82 -4.40
CA ARG A 123 13.11 2.52 -4.47
C ARG A 123 12.58 1.87 -3.19
N PRO A 124 11.25 1.81 -2.99
CA PRO A 124 10.68 0.91 -1.99
C PRO A 124 10.83 -0.56 -2.34
N ASP A 125 10.70 -1.40 -1.32
CA ASP A 125 10.72 -2.85 -1.48
C ASP A 125 9.43 -3.31 -2.18
N LEU A 126 9.52 -4.44 -2.88
CA LEU A 126 8.36 -5.15 -3.39
C LEU A 126 8.21 -6.42 -2.54
N ASP A 127 7.23 -6.40 -1.67
CA ASP A 127 6.87 -7.52 -0.81
C ASP A 127 5.97 -8.51 -1.56
N HIS A 128 6.10 -9.80 -1.25
CA HIS A 128 5.25 -10.84 -1.81
C HIS A 128 4.07 -11.12 -0.88
N PHE A 129 2.83 -10.92 -1.33
CA PHE A 129 1.63 -11.25 -0.51
C PHE A 129 1.63 -12.73 -0.13
N TYR A 130 1.67 -13.60 -1.14
CA TYR A 130 1.93 -15.02 -1.01
C TYR A 130 3.44 -15.29 -1.01
N PRO A 131 3.99 -15.90 0.05
CA PRO A 131 5.42 -16.05 0.22
C PRO A 131 6.00 -17.00 -0.83
N LYS A 132 7.16 -16.65 -1.37
CA LYS A 132 7.88 -17.49 -2.33
C LYS A 132 8.52 -18.73 -1.67
N GLY A 133 8.85 -18.65 -0.36
CA GLY A 133 9.43 -19.74 0.41
C GLY A 133 10.95 -19.65 0.62
N GLU A 134 11.47 -18.45 0.92
CA GLU A 134 12.93 -18.23 0.93
C GLU A 134 13.60 -18.57 2.27
N ASN A 135 12.86 -18.64 3.38
CA ASN A 135 13.41 -18.85 4.73
C ASN A 135 12.67 -19.95 5.52
N SER A 136 12.30 -21.05 4.86
CA SER A 136 11.76 -22.27 5.49
C SER A 136 12.83 -22.93 6.39
N GLN A 137 13.13 -22.34 7.54
CA GLN A 137 14.01 -22.93 8.55
C GLN A 137 13.50 -22.76 9.99
N LYS A 138 12.33 -22.14 10.23
CA LYS A 138 11.85 -21.90 11.61
C LYS A 138 10.58 -22.63 12.03
N ASP A 139 9.77 -23.14 11.11
CA ASP A 139 8.70 -24.09 11.41
C ASP A 139 8.30 -24.82 10.12
N GLU A 140 8.75 -26.06 9.93
CA GLU A 140 8.46 -26.88 8.73
C GLU A 140 7.00 -27.31 8.64
N SER A 141 6.16 -27.07 9.66
CA SER A 141 4.82 -27.64 9.72
C SER A 141 3.72 -26.82 9.04
N THR A 142 3.93 -25.54 8.71
CA THR A 142 2.80 -24.66 8.33
C THR A 142 3.03 -23.59 7.26
N SER A 143 4.25 -23.35 6.75
CA SER A 143 4.45 -22.30 5.73
C SER A 143 4.26 -22.80 4.30
N LYS A 144 3.06 -22.63 3.75
CA LYS A 144 2.74 -22.90 2.33
C LYS A 144 3.42 -21.85 1.44
N THR A 145 4.19 -22.30 0.45
CA THR A 145 4.97 -21.45 -0.46
C THR A 145 4.39 -21.43 -1.87
N TYR A 146 4.64 -20.33 -2.58
CA TYR A 146 4.04 -20.03 -3.88
C TYR A 146 5.11 -19.56 -4.89
N PRO A 147 6.09 -20.40 -5.24
CA PRO A 147 7.22 -19.98 -6.05
C PRO A 147 6.85 -19.51 -7.46
N TYR A 148 5.75 -20.01 -8.03
CA TYR A 148 5.24 -19.55 -9.34
C TYR A 148 4.61 -18.15 -9.27
N LEU A 149 4.19 -17.67 -8.09
CA LEU A 149 3.64 -16.33 -7.91
C LEU A 149 4.73 -15.26 -7.71
N ALA A 150 6.02 -15.63 -7.75
CA ALA A 150 7.12 -14.72 -7.45
C ALA A 150 7.19 -13.48 -8.36
N LEU A 151 6.68 -13.57 -9.59
CA LEU A 151 6.61 -12.47 -10.54
C LEU A 151 5.19 -11.97 -10.79
N SER A 152 4.17 -12.55 -10.16
CA SER A 152 2.78 -12.15 -10.37
C SER A 152 2.55 -10.72 -9.92
N PHE A 153 1.94 -9.89 -10.78
CA PHE A 153 1.76 -8.46 -10.55
C PHE A 153 1.04 -8.18 -9.22
N TYR A 154 -0.12 -8.80 -9.05
CA TYR A 154 -0.96 -8.67 -7.86
C TYR A 154 -0.39 -9.36 -6.61
N ASN A 155 0.73 -10.08 -6.75
CA ASN A 155 1.48 -10.63 -5.64
C ASN A 155 2.60 -9.68 -5.16
N LEU A 156 2.93 -8.61 -5.90
CA LEU A 156 4.01 -7.68 -5.58
C LEU A 156 3.46 -6.35 -5.02
N ILE A 157 3.74 -6.07 -3.75
CA ILE A 157 3.23 -4.91 -3.02
C ILE A 157 4.38 -3.96 -2.71
N PRO A 158 4.37 -2.72 -3.23
CA PRO A 158 5.29 -1.68 -2.79
C PRO A 158 5.14 -1.45 -1.29
N SER A 159 6.23 -1.62 -0.54
CA SER A 159 6.19 -1.54 0.93
C SER A 159 7.45 -0.91 1.50
N CYS A 160 7.35 -0.46 2.75
CA CYS A 160 8.53 0.00 3.47
C CYS A 160 9.37 -1.19 3.95
N LYS A 161 10.68 -0.95 4.09
CA LYS A 161 11.64 -1.97 4.51
C LYS A 161 11.27 -2.64 5.84
N THR A 162 10.73 -1.87 6.79
CA THR A 162 10.29 -2.41 8.09
C THR A 162 9.14 -3.40 7.93
N CYS A 163 8.09 -3.07 7.17
CA CYS A 163 6.96 -3.99 6.97
C CYS A 163 7.36 -5.24 6.19
N ASN A 164 8.13 -5.08 5.12
CA ASN A 164 8.68 -6.20 4.34
C ASN A 164 9.53 -7.13 5.22
N HIS A 165 10.39 -6.56 6.07
CA HIS A 165 11.23 -7.31 7.00
C HIS A 165 10.46 -7.96 8.15
N LEU A 166 9.35 -7.36 8.60
CA LEU A 166 8.49 -7.99 9.59
C LEU A 166 7.72 -9.17 8.98
N LYS A 167 7.22 -9.02 7.75
CA LYS A 167 6.47 -10.07 7.06
C LYS A 167 7.35 -11.25 6.69
N LEU A 168 8.46 -11.05 5.98
CA LEU A 168 9.27 -12.14 5.40
C LEU A 168 8.37 -13.17 4.68
N ASP A 169 8.45 -14.44 5.07
CA ASP A 169 7.63 -15.52 4.54
C ASP A 169 6.31 -15.74 5.31
N GLN A 170 5.96 -14.86 6.27
CA GLN A 170 4.69 -14.96 6.99
C GLN A 170 3.51 -14.68 6.07
N GLN A 171 2.44 -15.45 6.26
CA GLN A 171 1.16 -15.20 5.62
C GLN A 171 0.38 -14.11 6.36
N ILE A 172 -0.31 -13.28 5.59
CA ILE A 172 -1.21 -12.24 6.09
C ILE A 172 -2.59 -12.46 5.44
N ASP A 173 -3.67 -12.00 6.08
CA ASP A 173 -5.04 -12.32 5.66
C ASP A 173 -5.54 -11.40 4.54
N HIS A 174 -4.99 -10.18 4.45
CA HIS A 174 -5.51 -9.14 3.55
C HIS A 174 -4.43 -8.54 2.66
N SER A 175 -4.71 -8.46 1.36
CA SER A 175 -3.87 -7.77 0.39
C SER A 175 -4.37 -6.34 0.16
N PRO A 176 -3.46 -5.33 0.13
CA PRO A 176 -3.79 -3.96 -0.25
C PRO A 176 -4.40 -3.80 -1.65
N TYR A 177 -4.26 -4.76 -2.56
CA TYR A 177 -4.95 -4.71 -3.85
C TYR A 177 -6.44 -5.06 -3.75
N ILE A 178 -6.84 -5.81 -2.73
CA ILE A 178 -8.23 -6.28 -2.55
C ILE A 178 -8.99 -5.26 -1.71
N GLN A 179 -8.48 -4.98 -0.52
CA GLN A 179 -9.16 -4.19 0.49
C GLN A 179 -8.22 -3.37 1.34
N GLY A 180 -8.79 -2.38 1.99
CA GLY A 180 -8.16 -1.55 3.01
C GLY A 180 -9.20 -1.21 4.06
N PHE A 181 -8.81 -0.32 4.98
CA PHE A 181 -9.65 0.04 6.11
C PHE A 181 -10.02 1.51 6.08
N GLU A 182 -9.86 2.16 4.93
CA GLU A 182 -10.07 3.59 4.67
C GLU A 182 -11.30 4.14 5.38
N ARG A 183 -12.41 3.39 5.31
CA ARG A 183 -13.73 3.82 5.78
C ARG A 183 -14.18 3.12 7.07
N VAL A 184 -13.30 2.33 7.69
CA VAL A 184 -13.57 1.65 8.97
C VAL A 184 -12.86 2.42 10.09
N PRO A 185 -13.56 2.90 11.12
CA PRO A 185 -12.92 3.59 12.25
C PRO A 185 -12.20 2.58 13.13
N ILE A 186 -10.89 2.46 12.92
CA ILE A 186 -10.02 1.47 13.58
C ILE A 186 -9.16 2.09 14.68
N PHE A 187 -8.81 3.38 14.58
CA PHE A 187 -8.07 4.10 15.61
C PHE A 187 -9.03 4.73 16.62
N ARG A 188 -8.70 4.63 17.91
CA ARG A 188 -9.49 5.20 19.00
C ARG A 188 -8.62 5.92 20.02
N MET A 189 -9.10 7.07 20.48
CA MET A 189 -8.61 7.72 21.69
C MET A 189 -9.39 7.16 22.88
N GLU A 190 -8.73 6.38 23.70
CA GLU A 190 -9.24 5.95 24.99
C GLU A 190 -8.92 7.02 26.04
N LYS A 191 -9.76 7.13 27.08
CA LYS A 191 -9.65 8.16 28.14
C LYS A 191 -9.75 9.62 27.65
N LEU A 192 -10.35 9.85 26.48
CA LEU A 192 -10.45 11.20 25.89
C LEU A 192 -11.18 12.19 26.80
N ILE A 193 -12.25 11.77 27.49
CA ILE A 193 -13.03 12.66 28.36
C ILE A 193 -12.19 13.07 29.57
N GLU A 194 -11.55 12.11 30.22
CA GLU A 194 -10.65 12.30 31.35
C GLU A 194 -9.49 13.23 30.98
N TYR A 195 -8.89 12.99 29.81
CA TYR A 195 -7.83 13.84 29.27
C TYR A 195 -8.31 15.29 29.07
N LEU A 196 -9.50 15.47 28.48
CA LEU A 196 -10.10 16.81 28.31
C LEU A 196 -10.45 17.48 29.64
N MET A 197 -10.66 16.71 30.71
CA MET A 197 -10.88 17.19 32.08
C MET A 197 -9.58 17.49 32.84
N GLY A 198 -8.41 17.23 32.24
CA GLY A 198 -7.10 17.58 32.80
C GLY A 198 -6.26 16.41 33.30
N GLU A 199 -6.72 15.16 33.12
CA GLU A 199 -5.89 13.98 33.39
C GLU A 199 -4.81 13.83 32.30
N PRO A 200 -3.58 13.40 32.63
CA PRO A 200 -2.48 13.33 31.67
C PRO A 200 -2.54 12.10 30.74
N ASP A 201 -3.40 11.13 31.04
CA ASP A 201 -3.41 9.84 30.35
C ASP A 201 -4.30 9.86 29.11
N LEU A 202 -3.69 9.94 27.93
CA LEU A 202 -4.34 9.65 26.64
C LEU A 202 -3.75 8.37 26.04
N GLU A 203 -4.60 7.42 25.68
CA GLU A 203 -4.18 6.16 25.08
C GLU A 203 -4.72 6.03 23.66
N ILE A 204 -3.86 5.61 22.73
CA ILE A 204 -4.29 5.30 21.36
C ILE A 204 -4.39 3.79 21.18
N ASN A 205 -5.56 3.34 20.78
CA ASN A 205 -5.85 1.93 20.58
C ASN A 205 -6.31 1.64 19.15
N LEU A 206 -5.97 0.45 18.66
CA LEU A 206 -6.50 -0.08 17.39
C LEU A 206 -7.48 -1.20 17.68
N LYS A 207 -8.61 -1.19 16.98
CA LYS A 207 -9.54 -2.32 17.00
C LYS A 207 -8.90 -3.56 16.37
N ALA A 208 -8.70 -4.58 17.21
CA ALA A 208 -7.95 -5.79 16.88
C ALA A 208 -8.62 -6.67 15.79
N GLU A 209 -9.95 -6.64 15.68
CA GLU A 209 -10.68 -7.57 14.81
C GLU A 209 -10.65 -7.16 13.33
N ALA A 210 -10.35 -5.89 13.02
CA ALA A 210 -10.50 -5.39 11.66
C ALA A 210 -9.44 -5.93 10.69
N LEU A 211 -8.19 -6.15 11.14
CA LEU A 211 -7.05 -6.40 10.24
C LEU A 211 -6.57 -7.86 10.24
N GLY A 212 -7.14 -8.74 11.05
CA GLY A 212 -6.68 -10.12 11.21
C GLY A 212 -5.17 -10.22 11.49
N LYS A 213 -4.51 -11.22 10.89
CA LYS A 213 -3.07 -11.45 11.01
C LYS A 213 -2.20 -10.28 10.55
N ASN A 214 -2.69 -9.42 9.65
CA ASN A 214 -1.91 -8.28 9.16
C ASN A 214 -1.44 -7.40 10.33
N MET A 215 -2.29 -7.18 11.33
CA MET A 215 -1.93 -6.34 12.47
C MET A 215 -0.86 -6.95 13.36
N GLU A 216 -0.93 -8.25 13.59
CA GLU A 216 0.04 -8.97 14.41
C GLU A 216 1.41 -9.04 13.71
N VAL A 217 1.41 -9.30 12.40
CA VAL A 217 2.63 -9.39 11.59
C VAL A 217 3.32 -8.02 11.50
N PHE A 218 2.57 -6.96 11.22
CA PHE A 218 3.14 -5.62 11.05
C PHE A 218 3.26 -4.81 12.35
N LYS A 219 2.91 -5.39 13.51
CA LYS A 219 2.98 -4.73 14.83
C LYS A 219 2.29 -3.37 14.85
N LEU A 220 1.11 -3.29 14.23
CA LEU A 220 0.44 -2.02 14.02
C LEU A 220 -0.04 -1.41 15.34
N LYS A 221 -0.49 -2.21 16.31
CA LYS A 221 -0.91 -1.69 17.61
C LYS A 221 0.26 -1.02 18.32
N GLU A 222 1.42 -1.67 18.37
CA GLU A 222 2.62 -1.15 19.01
C GLU A 222 3.17 0.07 18.30
N LEU A 223 3.17 0.05 16.96
CA LEU A 223 3.56 1.20 16.13
C LEU A 223 2.72 2.43 16.48
N TYR A 224 1.39 2.28 16.47
CA TYR A 224 0.50 3.41 16.59
C TYR A 224 0.29 3.92 18.02
N ALA A 225 0.56 3.07 19.03
CA ALA A 225 0.60 3.49 20.42
C ALA A 225 1.72 4.52 20.71
N GLN A 226 2.68 4.71 19.79
CA GLN A 226 3.74 5.72 19.93
C GLN A 226 3.32 7.13 19.48
N HIS A 227 2.13 7.31 18.92
CA HIS A 227 1.68 8.59 18.35
C HIS A 227 0.70 9.37 19.25
N THR A 228 0.88 9.29 20.57
CA THR A 228 0.06 10.07 21.51
C THR A 228 0.23 11.57 21.29
N ALA A 229 1.46 12.05 21.08
CA ALA A 229 1.73 13.47 20.85
C ALA A 229 0.98 14.02 19.61
N GLU A 230 0.98 13.27 18.51
CA GLU A 230 0.23 13.64 17.31
C GLU A 230 -1.28 13.65 17.56
N ALA A 231 -1.81 12.74 18.40
CA ALA A 231 -3.20 12.76 18.79
C ALA A 231 -3.55 13.98 19.67
N GLU A 232 -2.69 14.34 20.62
CA GLU A 232 -2.84 15.54 21.45
C GLU A 232 -2.85 16.80 20.59
N GLU A 233 -1.95 16.92 19.61
CA GLU A 233 -1.97 18.03 18.64
C GLU A 233 -3.30 18.14 17.90
N LEU A 234 -3.87 17.01 17.48
CA LEU A 234 -5.18 16.99 16.81
C LEU A 234 -6.30 17.43 17.75
N ILE A 235 -6.25 17.07 19.04
CA ILE A 235 -7.19 17.56 20.07
C ILE A 235 -7.10 19.08 20.19
N PHE A 236 -5.90 19.63 20.33
CA PHE A 236 -5.72 21.08 20.44
C PHE A 236 -6.20 21.82 19.19
N LYS A 237 -5.85 21.30 18.01
CA LYS A 237 -6.31 21.86 16.73
C LYS A 237 -7.83 21.81 16.62
N ALA A 238 -8.45 20.67 16.93
CA ALA A 238 -9.91 20.50 16.87
C ALA A 238 -10.66 21.36 17.92
N ARG A 239 -10.05 21.65 19.07
CA ARG A 239 -10.63 22.59 20.04
C ARG A 239 -10.52 24.04 19.59
N ALA A 240 -9.41 24.41 18.97
CA ALA A 240 -9.27 25.71 18.32
C ALA A 240 -10.19 25.83 17.08
N TYR A 241 -10.58 24.70 16.49
CA TYR A 241 -11.45 24.57 15.32
C TYR A 241 -12.95 24.85 15.59
N GLN A 242 -13.32 25.49 16.71
CA GLN A 242 -14.72 25.93 16.90
C GLN A 242 -15.19 26.75 15.68
N GLU A 243 -16.40 26.48 15.18
CA GLU A 243 -16.88 26.90 13.83
C GLU A 243 -16.62 28.39 13.53
N ASP A 244 -16.81 29.28 14.50
CA ASP A 244 -16.57 30.73 14.37
C ASP A 244 -15.10 31.06 13.99
N TYR A 245 -14.13 30.31 14.51
CA TYR A 245 -12.72 30.47 14.16
C TYR A 245 -12.42 29.89 12.78
N TYR A 246 -13.07 28.78 12.41
CA TYR A 246 -12.90 28.18 11.08
C TYR A 246 -13.42 29.11 9.97
N GLU A 247 -14.59 29.71 10.13
CA GLU A 247 -15.10 30.71 9.17
C GLU A 247 -14.13 31.88 9.04
N SER A 248 -13.62 32.41 10.15
CA SER A 248 -12.61 33.48 10.14
C SER A 248 -11.30 33.08 9.46
N LEU A 249 -10.91 31.81 9.61
CA LEU A 249 -9.69 31.25 9.03
C LEU A 249 -9.88 31.02 7.53
N ILE A 250 -11.04 30.51 7.10
CA ILE A 250 -11.45 30.45 5.70
C ILE A 250 -11.43 31.84 5.08
N GLU A 251 -12.03 32.85 5.71
CA GLU A 251 -12.02 34.22 5.19
C GLU A 251 -10.58 34.74 5.05
N SER A 252 -9.72 34.44 6.03
CA SER A 252 -8.30 34.80 6.01
C SER A 252 -7.52 34.09 4.88
N PHE A 253 -7.86 32.84 4.58
CA PHE A 253 -7.30 32.06 3.47
C PHE A 253 -8.01 32.29 2.13
N GLY A 254 -9.19 32.91 2.12
CA GLY A 254 -10.03 33.10 0.93
C GLY A 254 -9.35 33.96 -0.14
N GLY A 255 -8.43 34.84 0.27
CA GLY A 255 -7.55 35.57 -0.65
C GLY A 255 -6.47 34.72 -1.33
N MET A 256 -6.26 33.48 -0.90
CA MET A 256 -5.25 32.55 -1.43
C MET A 256 -5.82 31.55 -2.45
N GLY A 257 -7.14 31.48 -2.63
CA GLY A 257 -7.78 30.61 -3.62
C GLY A 257 -7.71 29.11 -3.28
N LEU A 258 -7.61 28.76 -1.99
CA LEU A 258 -7.57 27.37 -1.52
C LEU A 258 -8.98 26.79 -1.39
N ASP A 259 -9.14 25.51 -1.70
CA ASP A 259 -10.40 24.79 -1.43
C ASP A 259 -10.51 24.30 0.03
N GLU A 260 -11.71 23.88 0.45
CA GLU A 260 -11.96 23.39 1.81
C GLU A 260 -11.05 22.20 2.20
N GLY A 261 -10.74 21.31 1.26
CA GLY A 261 -9.86 20.17 1.46
C GLY A 261 -8.40 20.59 1.67
N GLU A 262 -7.93 21.58 0.93
CA GLU A 262 -6.60 22.16 1.10
C GLU A 262 -6.45 22.88 2.43
N MET A 263 -7.46 23.67 2.83
CA MET A 263 -7.48 24.32 4.14
C MET A 263 -7.50 23.29 5.27
N HIS A 264 -8.35 22.26 5.18
CA HIS A 264 -8.37 21.15 6.14
C HIS A 264 -6.99 20.48 6.25
N ARG A 265 -6.33 20.23 5.11
CA ARG A 265 -4.97 19.67 5.07
C ARG A 265 -3.93 20.59 5.69
N MET A 266 -4.06 21.90 5.57
CA MET A 266 -3.17 22.87 6.22
C MET A 266 -3.36 22.88 7.74
N ILE A 267 -4.61 22.89 8.21
CA ILE A 267 -4.94 22.95 9.63
C ILE A 267 -4.50 21.67 10.34
N PHE A 268 -4.92 20.52 9.82
CA PHE A 268 -4.72 19.22 10.48
C PHE A 268 -3.48 18.47 9.99
N GLY A 269 -2.79 19.01 8.99
CA GLY A 269 -1.54 18.45 8.48
C GLY A 269 -1.73 17.19 7.63
N ASN A 270 -2.96 16.79 7.28
CA ASN A 270 -3.20 15.55 6.54
C ASN A 270 -4.43 15.60 5.62
N TYR A 271 -4.49 14.67 4.67
CA TYR A 271 -5.56 14.62 3.68
C TYR A 271 -6.88 14.14 4.32
N PRO A 272 -7.99 14.87 4.12
CA PRO A 272 -9.30 14.46 4.62
C PRO A 272 -9.96 13.36 3.77
N ASP A 273 -9.52 13.18 2.52
CA ASP A 273 -10.11 12.20 1.62
C ASP A 273 -9.46 10.82 1.80
N PRO A 274 -10.22 9.76 2.08
CA PRO A 274 -9.69 8.40 2.16
C PRO A 274 -9.00 7.91 0.88
N GLU A 275 -9.38 8.45 -0.27
CA GLU A 275 -8.76 8.14 -1.56
C GLU A 275 -7.29 8.63 -1.62
N ASP A 276 -6.91 9.57 -0.75
CA ASP A 276 -5.60 10.22 -0.67
C ASP A 276 -4.70 9.71 0.47
N PHE A 277 -5.12 8.67 1.19
CA PHE A 277 -4.33 8.15 2.32
C PHE A 277 -2.95 7.62 1.92
N SER A 278 -2.74 7.28 0.66
CA SER A 278 -1.44 6.86 0.12
C SER A 278 -0.45 8.02 -0.08
N LYS A 279 -0.88 9.29 0.05
CA LYS A 279 -0.08 10.49 -0.22
C LYS A 279 0.70 11.01 0.99
N ARG A 280 0.27 10.73 2.23
CA ARG A 280 0.95 11.20 3.46
C ARG A 280 0.82 10.21 4.62
N PRO A 281 1.90 9.96 5.39
CA PRO A 281 1.88 9.17 6.61
C PRO A 281 0.78 9.60 7.56
N LEU A 282 0.28 8.63 8.32
CA LEU A 282 -0.73 8.82 9.36
C LEU A 282 -2.06 9.36 8.82
N ALA A 283 -2.30 9.41 7.51
CA ALA A 283 -3.55 9.98 6.97
C ALA A 283 -4.78 9.26 7.51
N LYS A 284 -4.76 7.92 7.57
CA LYS A 284 -5.84 7.14 8.17
C LYS A 284 -6.00 7.39 9.66
N PHE A 285 -4.88 7.50 10.37
CA PHE A 285 -4.84 7.77 11.81
C PHE A 285 -5.47 9.13 12.11
N THR A 286 -4.97 10.18 11.45
CA THR A 286 -5.48 11.54 11.55
C THR A 286 -6.97 11.59 11.22
N TYR A 287 -7.40 10.95 10.13
CA TYR A 287 -8.81 10.92 9.73
C TYR A 287 -9.72 10.34 10.84
N ASP A 288 -9.38 9.17 11.39
CA ASP A 288 -10.18 8.52 12.43
C ASP A 288 -10.26 9.33 13.72
N LEU A 289 -9.15 9.96 14.13
CA LEU A 289 -9.12 10.76 15.35
C LEU A 289 -9.93 12.05 15.19
N LEU A 290 -9.84 12.70 14.03
CA LEU A 290 -10.63 13.90 13.74
C LEU A 290 -12.14 13.61 13.73
N GLN A 291 -12.57 12.47 13.19
CA GLN A 291 -13.98 12.06 13.28
C GLN A 291 -14.45 11.92 14.73
N GLN A 292 -13.61 11.40 15.63
CA GLN A 292 -13.95 11.29 17.06
C GLN A 292 -14.05 12.65 17.76
N LEU A 293 -13.28 13.63 17.29
CA LEU A 293 -13.30 15.01 17.79
C LEU A 293 -14.44 15.85 17.19
N GLY A 294 -15.31 15.23 16.36
CA GLY A 294 -16.44 15.92 15.73
C GLY A 294 -16.06 16.77 14.52
N VAL A 295 -14.81 16.70 14.05
CA VAL A 295 -14.36 17.40 12.85
C VAL A 295 -14.87 16.63 11.63
N LYS A 296 -15.83 17.23 10.92
CA LYS A 296 -16.38 16.65 9.68
C LYS A 296 -15.40 16.85 8.54
N PRO A 297 -15.24 15.85 7.64
CA PRO A 297 -14.49 16.07 6.43
C PRO A 297 -15.22 17.14 5.59
N PRO A 298 -14.48 18.00 4.88
CA PRO A 298 -15.06 19.01 4.01
C PRO A 298 -15.94 18.36 2.95
N LYS A 299 -16.97 19.08 2.48
CA LYS A 299 -17.85 18.54 1.44
C LYS A 299 -17.00 18.41 0.18
N GLN A 300 -16.92 17.20 -0.39
CA GLN A 300 -16.27 17.02 -1.69
C GLN A 300 -16.92 18.01 -2.66
N SER A 301 -16.15 19.01 -3.12
CA SER A 301 -16.60 19.88 -4.18
C SER A 301 -16.79 18.99 -5.39
N THR A 302 -18.01 18.94 -5.90
CA THR A 302 -18.26 18.42 -7.24
C THR A 302 -17.70 19.47 -8.20
N LEU A 303 -16.38 19.52 -8.32
CA LEU A 303 -15.73 20.09 -9.48
C LEU A 303 -16.13 19.20 -10.65
N THR A 304 -17.28 19.55 -11.23
CA THR A 304 -17.68 19.14 -12.56
C THR A 304 -16.50 19.52 -13.46
N ALA A 305 -15.84 18.51 -14.00
CA ALA A 305 -14.80 18.68 -15.00
C ALA A 305 -15.36 19.60 -16.10
N LEU A 306 -14.74 20.78 -16.25
CA LEU A 306 -14.89 21.66 -17.40
C LEU A 306 -13.86 21.28 -18.46
#